data_AF-A0A2A9K7U2-F1
#
_entry.id   AF-A0A2A9K7U2-F1
#
_cell.length_a   1.000
_cell.length_b   1.000
_cell.length_c   1.000
_cell.angle_alpha   90.00
_cell.angle_beta   90.00
_cell.angle_gamma   90.00
#
_symmetry.space_group_name_H-M   'P 1'
#
loop_
_entity.id
_entity.type
_entity.pdbx_description
1 polymer ?
#
loop_
_entity_poly.entity_id
_entity_poly.type
_entity_poly.pdbx_seq_one_letter_code
_entity_poly.pdbx_strand_id
1 'polypeptide(L)'
;MRVHIATDHAGMELSAHLVEHLTAAGYEMVDHGPAEYDAQDDYPGFCINAARAVVADREQGLDSLGIVLGGSGNGEQIAANKVAGVRAALAWNLDTARLAREHNDANVVAVGGRQHSLEEATELIEAFLAEPFSGDERHVRRIGKIAHYEATGEVLM
;
A
#
# COMPACT_ATOMS: atom_id res chain seq x y z
N MET A 1 -7.42 12.92 0.94
CA MET A 1 -7.24 11.55 0.42
C MET A 1 -7.59 10.57 1.54
N ARG A 2 -8.29 9.49 1.20
CA ARG A 2 -8.55 8.40 2.15
C ARG A 2 -7.43 7.38 2.08
N VAL A 3 -7.02 6.85 3.24
CA VAL A 3 -5.92 5.90 3.33
C VAL A 3 -6.34 4.68 4.13
N HIS A 4 -6.30 3.52 3.50
CA HIS A 4 -6.56 2.24 4.16
C HIS A 4 -5.26 1.65 4.70
N ILE A 5 -5.21 1.36 5.99
CA ILE A 5 -4.03 0.78 6.63
C ILE A 5 -4.36 -0.60 7.20
N ALA A 6 -3.40 -1.52 7.09
CA ALA A 6 -3.47 -2.85 7.68
C ALA A 6 -2.07 -3.31 8.11
N THR A 7 -2.02 -4.17 9.12
CA THR A 7 -0.77 -4.81 9.57
C THR A 7 -1.03 -6.24 10.05
N ASP A 8 0.03 -6.95 10.45
CA ASP A 8 -0.03 -8.02 11.45
C ASP A 8 0.53 -7.51 12.80
N HIS A 9 0.67 -8.40 13.78
CA HIS A 9 1.28 -8.10 15.08
C HIS A 9 2.64 -7.40 15.00
N ALA A 10 3.42 -7.60 13.93
CA ALA A 10 4.77 -7.07 13.80
C ALA A 10 4.80 -5.57 13.48
N GLY A 11 3.71 -5.00 12.96
CA GLY A 11 3.61 -3.59 12.59
C GLY A 11 2.59 -2.78 13.38
N MET A 12 1.99 -3.33 14.45
CA MET A 12 0.94 -2.63 15.23
C MET A 12 1.38 -1.28 15.81
N GLU A 13 2.60 -1.20 16.37
CA GLU A 13 3.12 0.06 16.93
C GLU A 13 3.27 1.14 15.85
N LEU A 14 3.87 0.76 14.71
CA LEU A 14 4.01 1.64 13.55
C LEU A 14 2.64 2.03 12.99
N SER A 15 1.70 1.09 12.87
CA SER A 15 0.34 1.37 12.39
C SER A 15 -0.39 2.39 13.27
N ALA A 16 -0.36 2.20 14.59
CA ALA A 16 -1.00 3.12 15.53
C ALA A 16 -0.41 4.54 15.43
N HIS A 17 0.93 4.64 15.36
CA HIS A 17 1.62 5.91 15.14
C HIS A 17 1.19 6.59 13.83
N LEU A 18 1.16 5.85 12.72
CA LEU A 18 0.79 6.39 11.41
C LEU A 18 -0.67 6.81 11.35
N VAL A 19 -1.58 6.07 11.99
CA VAL A 19 -2.99 6.45 12.07
C VAL A 19 -3.12 7.81 12.77
N GLU A 20 -2.45 8.01 13.90
CA GLU A 20 -2.46 9.29 14.61
C GLU A 20 -1.82 10.41 13.77
N HIS A 21 -0.60 10.19 13.29
CA HIS A 21 0.20 11.18 12.56
C HIS A 21 -0.46 11.62 11.25
N LEU A 22 -0.92 10.67 10.44
CA LEU A 22 -1.56 10.96 9.15
C LEU A 22 -2.96 11.55 9.33
N THR A 23 -3.70 11.17 10.37
CA THR A 23 -4.96 11.85 10.70
C THR A 23 -4.71 13.32 11.04
N ALA A 24 -3.68 13.61 11.85
CA ALA A 24 -3.28 14.98 12.16
C ALA A 24 -2.81 15.77 10.92
N ALA A 25 -2.21 15.08 9.93
CA ALA A 25 -1.85 15.65 8.64
C ALA A 25 -3.03 15.83 7.66
N GLY A 26 -4.25 15.41 8.03
CA GLY A 26 -5.48 15.62 7.26
C GLY A 26 -5.90 14.46 6.33
N TYR A 27 -5.29 13.28 6.46
CA TYR A 27 -5.75 12.08 5.78
C TYR A 27 -6.97 11.47 6.48
N GLU A 28 -7.89 10.90 5.70
CA GLU A 28 -9.00 10.11 6.24
C GLU A 28 -8.54 8.66 6.41
N MET A 29 -8.10 8.29 7.61
CA MET A 29 -7.57 6.95 7.90
C MET A 29 -8.68 5.93 8.13
N VAL A 30 -8.52 4.74 7.54
CA VAL A 30 -9.38 3.57 7.76
C VAL A 30 -8.50 2.38 8.12
N ASP A 31 -8.55 1.96 9.38
CA ASP A 31 -7.78 0.85 9.92
C ASP A 31 -8.52 -0.49 9.75
N HIS A 32 -7.88 -1.45 9.08
CA HIS A 32 -8.40 -2.80 8.84
C HIS A 32 -7.86 -3.84 9.82
N GLY A 33 -7.10 -3.40 10.83
CA GLY A 33 -6.61 -4.20 11.92
C GLY A 33 -5.21 -4.79 11.71
N PRO A 34 -4.78 -5.65 12.64
CA PRO A 34 -5.55 -6.21 13.78
C PRO A 34 -5.97 -5.18 14.84
N ALA A 35 -7.12 -5.41 15.48
CA ALA A 35 -7.62 -4.56 16.57
C ALA A 35 -7.03 -4.92 17.94
N GLU A 36 -6.55 -6.15 18.10
CA GLU A 36 -5.92 -6.67 19.31
C GLU A 36 -4.61 -7.35 18.95
N TYR A 37 -3.63 -7.28 19.84
CA TYR A 37 -2.34 -7.92 19.62
C TYR A 37 -2.46 -9.45 19.79
N ASP A 38 -2.13 -10.19 18.72
CA ASP A 38 -1.93 -11.63 18.75
C ASP A 38 -0.63 -11.96 18.04
N ALA A 39 0.37 -12.44 18.79
CA ALA A 39 1.69 -12.77 18.27
C ALA A 39 1.69 -13.92 17.24
N GLN A 40 0.56 -14.58 17.00
CA GLN A 40 0.36 -15.64 16.02
C GLN A 40 -0.64 -15.25 14.91
N ASP A 41 -1.00 -13.96 14.80
CA ASP A 41 -1.88 -13.53 13.72
C ASP A 41 -1.22 -13.63 12.34
N ASP A 42 -2.08 -13.65 11.32
CA ASP A 42 -1.69 -13.87 9.93
C ASP A 42 -2.02 -12.63 9.08
N TYR A 43 -0.97 -11.95 8.58
CA TYR A 43 -1.08 -10.75 7.73
C TYR A 43 -2.03 -10.83 6.51
N PRO A 44 -2.24 -11.97 5.80
CA PRO A 44 -2.92 -11.94 4.51
C PRO A 44 -4.35 -11.39 4.58
N GLY A 45 -5.11 -11.73 5.62
CA GLY A 45 -6.50 -11.29 5.77
C GLY A 45 -6.62 -9.77 5.87
N PHE A 46 -5.80 -9.15 6.71
CA PHE A 46 -5.77 -7.71 6.91
C PHE A 46 -5.32 -6.98 5.64
N CYS A 47 -4.22 -7.44 5.03
CA CYS A 47 -3.66 -6.84 3.82
C CYS A 47 -4.64 -6.91 2.63
N ILE A 48 -5.30 -8.06 2.44
CA ILE A 48 -6.30 -8.23 1.37
C ILE A 48 -7.52 -7.34 1.61
N ASN A 49 -7.98 -7.18 2.86
CA ASN A 49 -9.12 -6.32 3.16
C ASN A 49 -8.82 -4.84 2.89
N ALA A 50 -7.66 -4.33 3.32
CA ALA A 50 -7.23 -2.97 3.00
C ALA A 50 -7.10 -2.77 1.48
N ALA A 51 -6.46 -3.71 0.78
CA ALA A 51 -6.27 -3.67 -0.66
C ALA A 51 -7.61 -3.68 -1.43
N ARG A 52 -8.59 -4.48 -1.00
CA ARG A 52 -9.96 -4.48 -1.57
C ARG A 52 -10.69 -3.16 -1.36
N ALA A 53 -10.52 -2.55 -0.19
CA ALA A 53 -11.14 -1.27 0.12
C ALA A 53 -10.59 -0.14 -0.76
N VAL A 54 -9.27 -0.11 -0.99
CA VAL A 54 -8.63 0.83 -1.93
C VAL A 54 -9.25 0.72 -3.32
N VAL A 55 -9.41 -0.51 -3.85
CA VAL A 55 -10.03 -0.71 -5.17
C VAL A 55 -11.47 -0.23 -5.18
N ALA A 56 -12.27 -0.64 -4.20
CA ALA A 56 -13.69 -0.29 -4.13
C ALA A 56 -13.92 1.23 -4.05
N ASP A 57 -13.08 1.96 -3.32
CA ASP A 57 -13.18 3.42 -3.22
C ASP A 57 -12.76 4.10 -4.52
N ARG A 58 -11.69 3.63 -5.17
CA ARG A 58 -11.25 4.16 -6.47
C ARG A 58 -12.27 3.90 -7.59
N GLU A 59 -12.94 2.75 -7.58
CA GLU A 59 -14.05 2.44 -8.50
C GLU A 59 -15.24 3.39 -8.34
N GLN A 60 -15.44 3.93 -7.13
CA GLN A 60 -16.44 4.96 -6.85
C GLN A 60 -15.95 6.38 -7.16
N GLY A 61 -14.74 6.54 -7.70
CA GLY A 61 -14.12 7.82 -8.02
C GLY A 61 -13.55 8.56 -6.80
N LEU A 62 -13.39 7.90 -5.67
CA LEU A 62 -12.74 8.47 -4.49
C LEU A 62 -11.21 8.39 -4.62
N ASP A 63 -10.54 9.44 -4.14
CA ASP A 63 -9.09 9.46 -4.02
C ASP A 63 -8.65 8.61 -2.82
N SER A 64 -8.13 7.42 -3.10
CA SER A 64 -7.78 6.40 -2.10
C SER A 64 -6.47 5.68 -2.42
N LEU A 65 -5.67 5.46 -1.38
CA LEU A 65 -4.41 4.70 -1.35
C LEU A 65 -4.39 3.75 -0.15
N GLY A 66 -3.50 2.77 -0.16
CA GLY A 66 -3.34 1.81 0.93
C GLY A 66 -1.91 1.71 1.48
N ILE A 67 -1.82 1.32 2.74
CA ILE A 67 -0.59 1.00 3.47
C ILE A 67 -0.76 -0.41 4.04
N VAL A 68 0.20 -1.30 3.80
CA VAL A 68 0.23 -2.62 4.43
C VAL A 68 1.57 -2.84 5.13
N LEU A 69 1.55 -3.22 6.40
CA LEU A 69 2.74 -3.30 7.25
C LEU A 69 2.92 -4.70 7.80
N GLY A 70 4.18 -5.05 8.06
CA GLY A 70 4.52 -6.27 8.78
C GLY A 70 6.01 -6.29 9.07
N GLY A 71 6.58 -7.46 9.36
CA GLY A 71 7.99 -7.56 9.71
C GLY A 71 8.94 -7.06 8.62
N SER A 72 8.67 -7.45 7.36
CA SER A 72 9.49 -7.09 6.19
C SER A 72 8.76 -6.30 5.11
N GLY A 73 7.42 -6.30 5.11
CA GLY A 73 6.59 -5.71 4.07
C GLY A 73 6.43 -6.59 2.83
N ASN A 74 7.24 -7.66 2.65
CA ASN A 74 7.16 -8.52 1.47
C ASN A 74 5.90 -9.40 1.44
N GLY A 75 5.58 -10.09 2.54
CA GLY A 75 4.40 -10.95 2.58
C GLY A 75 3.13 -10.14 2.33
N GLU A 76 3.09 -8.97 2.93
CA GLU A 76 1.99 -8.02 2.92
C GLU A 76 1.72 -7.51 1.50
N GLN A 77 2.76 -7.06 0.77
CA GLN A 77 2.58 -6.66 -0.62
C GLN A 77 2.31 -7.84 -1.56
N ILE A 78 2.82 -9.05 -1.28
CA ILE A 78 2.48 -10.25 -2.06
C ILE A 78 0.98 -10.54 -1.93
N ALA A 79 0.43 -10.48 -0.71
CA ALA A 79 -0.99 -10.70 -0.46
C ALA A 79 -1.85 -9.59 -1.09
N ALA A 80 -1.49 -8.32 -0.91
CA ALA A 80 -2.21 -7.19 -1.50
C ALA A 80 -2.26 -7.27 -3.04
N ASN A 81 -1.15 -7.64 -3.70
CA ASN A 81 -1.10 -7.82 -5.16
C ASN A 81 -1.95 -9.00 -5.68
N LYS A 82 -2.56 -9.83 -4.82
CA LYS A 82 -3.55 -10.84 -5.26
C LYS A 82 -4.94 -10.27 -5.45
N VAL A 83 -5.19 -9.04 -5.01
CA VAL A 83 -6.47 -8.35 -5.23
C VAL A 83 -6.46 -7.72 -6.61
N ALA A 84 -7.46 -8.08 -7.43
CA ALA A 84 -7.58 -7.53 -8.78
C ALA A 84 -7.61 -5.99 -8.76
N GLY A 85 -6.78 -5.36 -9.60
CA GLY A 85 -6.65 -3.91 -9.71
C GLY A 85 -5.65 -3.28 -8.72
N VAL A 86 -5.05 -4.07 -7.83
CA VAL A 86 -4.04 -3.59 -6.87
C VAL A 86 -2.64 -3.66 -7.48
N ARG A 87 -1.87 -2.62 -7.21
CA ARG A 87 -0.44 -2.55 -7.46
C ARG A 87 0.24 -2.14 -6.16
N ALA A 88 0.71 -3.13 -5.41
CA ALA A 88 1.38 -2.94 -4.13
C ALA A 88 2.90 -2.97 -4.31
N ALA A 89 3.56 -1.86 -3.98
CA ALA A 89 5.02 -1.74 -4.03
C ALA A 89 5.63 -1.89 -2.62
N LEU A 90 6.82 -2.50 -2.54
CA LEU A 90 7.63 -2.47 -1.31
C LEU A 90 8.52 -1.22 -1.33
N ALA A 91 8.31 -0.31 -0.39
CA ALA A 91 9.18 0.85 -0.18
C ALA A 91 10.19 0.53 0.92
N TRP A 92 11.47 0.72 0.61
CA TRP A 92 12.60 0.49 1.55
C TRP A 92 13.61 1.65 1.55
N ASN A 93 13.35 2.68 0.75
CA ASN A 93 14.03 3.97 0.74
C ASN A 93 13.14 5.01 0.02
N LEU A 94 13.48 6.29 0.13
CA LEU A 94 12.69 7.40 -0.43
C LEU A 94 12.49 7.29 -1.94
N ASP A 95 13.51 6.85 -2.68
CA ASP A 95 13.42 6.71 -4.13
C ASP A 95 12.37 5.65 -4.48
N THR A 96 12.36 4.51 -3.81
CA THR A 96 11.37 3.45 -4.05
C THR A 96 9.95 3.86 -3.64
N ALA A 97 9.79 4.67 -2.60
CA ALA A 97 8.49 5.22 -2.21
C ALA A 97 7.92 6.15 -3.28
N ARG A 98 8.73 7.07 -3.82
CA ARG A 98 8.32 7.98 -4.90
C ARG A 98 8.09 7.25 -6.21
N LEU A 99 9.05 6.42 -6.63
CA LEU A 99 8.99 5.67 -7.89
C LEU A 99 7.79 4.72 -7.94
N ALA A 100 7.36 4.18 -6.80
CA ALA A 100 6.13 3.39 -6.72
C ALA A 100 4.91 4.16 -7.23
N ARG A 101 4.79 5.46 -6.90
CA ARG A 101 3.74 6.32 -7.45
C ARG A 101 4.07 6.74 -8.87
N GLU A 102 5.23 7.36 -9.08
CA GLU A 102 5.59 8.00 -10.35
C GLU A 102 5.56 7.02 -11.54
N HIS A 103 6.10 5.81 -11.37
CA HIS A 103 6.32 4.87 -12.46
C HIS A 103 5.31 3.72 -12.52
N ASN A 104 4.80 3.29 -11.36
CA ASN A 104 3.96 2.10 -11.25
C ASN A 104 2.49 2.43 -10.99
N ASP A 105 2.17 3.69 -10.72
CA ASP A 105 0.87 4.11 -10.17
C ASP A 105 0.42 3.11 -9.08
N ALA A 106 1.34 2.75 -8.17
CA ALA A 106 1.05 1.82 -7.10
C ALA A 106 -0.02 2.45 -6.20
N ASN A 107 -1.13 1.75 -5.98
CA ASN A 107 -2.22 2.21 -5.14
C ASN A 107 -2.11 1.67 -3.71
N VAL A 108 -1.13 0.80 -3.45
CA VAL A 108 -0.78 0.32 -2.12
C VAL A 108 0.74 0.38 -1.95
N VAL A 109 1.20 0.77 -0.76
CA VAL A 109 2.61 0.66 -0.36
C VAL A 109 2.74 -0.32 0.79
N ALA A 110 3.81 -1.08 0.79
CA ALA A 110 4.24 -1.87 1.92
C ALA A 110 5.57 -1.36 2.48
N VAL A 111 5.69 -1.39 3.80
CA VAL A 111 6.91 -1.04 4.53
C VAL A 111 7.14 -2.09 5.62
N GLY A 112 8.39 -2.53 5.76
CA GLY A 112 8.77 -3.44 6.82
C GLY A 112 9.04 -2.71 8.13
N GLY A 113 8.17 -2.89 9.12
CA GLY A 113 8.30 -2.24 10.43
C GLY A 113 9.56 -2.63 11.22
N ARG A 114 10.18 -3.78 10.90
CA ARG A 114 11.46 -4.20 11.51
C ARG A 114 12.69 -3.78 10.68
N GLN A 115 12.49 -3.11 9.55
CA GLN A 115 13.57 -2.73 8.62
C GLN A 115 13.99 -1.26 8.75
N HIS A 116 13.19 -0.46 9.44
CA HIS A 116 13.33 1.00 9.51
C HIS A 116 13.10 1.49 10.94
N SER A 117 13.63 2.68 11.26
CA SER A 117 13.12 3.39 12.43
C SER A 117 11.68 3.85 12.21
N LEU A 118 11.00 4.24 13.28
CA LEU A 118 9.65 4.79 13.21
C LEU A 118 9.60 6.04 12.32
N GLU A 119 10.59 6.92 12.46
CA GLU A 119 10.73 8.16 11.70
C GLU A 119 11.00 7.87 10.22
N GLU A 120 11.93 6.96 9.91
CA GLU A 120 12.23 6.57 8.53
C GLU A 120 10.99 5.96 7.86
N ALA A 121 10.31 5.01 8.51
CA ALA A 121 9.10 4.39 7.96
C ALA A 121 7.99 5.43 7.69
N THR A 122 7.85 6.41 8.57
CA THR A 122 6.90 7.52 8.41
C THR A 122 7.27 8.38 7.20
N GLU A 123 8.55 8.74 7.05
CA GLU A 123 9.02 9.52 5.90
C GLU A 123 8.79 8.80 4.56
N LEU A 124 9.01 7.47 4.52
CA LEU A 124 8.74 6.66 3.34
C LEU A 124 7.25 6.68 2.96
N ILE A 125 6.37 6.56 3.95
CA ILE A 125 4.92 6.52 3.74
C ILE A 125 4.42 7.90 3.30
N GLU A 126 4.89 8.97 3.92
CA GLU A 126 4.55 10.34 3.51
C GLU A 126 5.01 10.62 2.08
N ALA A 127 6.23 10.21 1.71
CA ALA A 127 6.74 10.35 0.35
C ALA A 127 5.85 9.60 -0.66
N PHE A 128 5.39 8.39 -0.33
CA PHE A 128 4.45 7.65 -1.17
C PHE A 128 3.07 8.32 -1.27
N LEU A 129 2.51 8.82 -0.17
CA LEU A 129 1.17 9.43 -0.17
C LEU A 129 1.14 10.78 -0.91
N ALA A 130 2.22 11.55 -0.82
CA ALA A 130 2.33 12.86 -1.44
C ALA A 130 2.66 12.81 -2.94
N GLU A 131 3.29 11.74 -3.42
CA GLU A 131 3.80 11.66 -4.79
C GLU A 131 2.68 11.33 -5.81
N PRO A 132 2.46 12.18 -6.83
CA PRO A 132 1.50 11.89 -7.89
C PRO A 132 2.03 10.84 -8.88
N PHE A 133 1.11 10.18 -9.59
CA PHE A 133 1.49 9.39 -10.77
C PHE A 133 1.93 10.32 -11.91
N SER A 134 3.05 9.99 -12.57
CA SER A 134 3.63 10.84 -13.62
C SER A 134 2.76 10.96 -14.87
N GLY A 135 1.95 9.95 -15.18
CA GLY A 135 1.16 9.89 -16.41
C GLY A 135 1.98 9.69 -17.70
N ASP A 136 3.29 9.41 -17.62
CA ASP A 136 4.13 9.15 -18.82
C ASP A 136 3.55 7.96 -19.61
N GLU A 137 3.41 8.14 -20.92
CA GLU A 137 2.86 7.14 -21.84
C GLU A 137 3.52 5.76 -21.72
N ARG A 138 4.83 5.70 -21.40
CA ARG A 138 5.53 4.43 -21.20
C ARG A 138 5.07 3.71 -19.94
N HIS A 139 4.76 4.45 -18.87
CA HIS A 139 4.31 3.91 -17.60
C HIS A 139 2.85 3.45 -17.71
N VAL A 140 1.99 4.29 -18.31
CA VAL A 140 0.60 3.95 -18.63
C VAL A 140 0.53 2.68 -19.47
N ARG A 141 1.33 2.56 -20.54
CA ARG A 141 1.37 1.36 -21.39
C ARG A 141 1.77 0.11 -20.63
N ARG A 142 2.76 0.18 -19.74
CA ARG A 142 3.23 -0.96 -18.93
C ARG A 142 2.17 -1.41 -17.94
N ILE A 143 1.51 -0.47 -17.27
CA ILE A 143 0.38 -0.76 -16.36
C ILE A 143 -0.77 -1.41 -17.13
N GLY A 144 -1.08 -0.92 -18.34
CA GLY A 144 -2.08 -1.52 -19.22
C GLY A 144 -1.78 -2.97 -19.57
N LYS A 145 -0.51 -3.34 -19.81
CA LYS A 145 -0.11 -4.74 -20.02
C LYS A 145 -0.33 -5.62 -18.78
N ILE A 146 -0.05 -5.09 -17.59
CA ILE A 146 -0.29 -5.80 -16.32
C ILE A 146 -1.79 -6.03 -16.13
N ALA A 147 -2.61 -4.99 -16.33
CA ALA A 147 -4.06 -5.08 -16.23
C ALA A 147 -4.66 -6.06 -17.26
N HIS A 148 -4.13 -6.09 -18.48
CA HIS A 148 -4.53 -7.07 -19.50
C HIS A 148 -4.28 -8.51 -19.05
N TYR A 149 -3.08 -8.78 -18.53
CA TYR A 149 -2.74 -10.10 -18.00
C TYR A 149 -3.62 -10.47 -16.80
N GLU A 150 -3.86 -9.54 -15.89
CA GLU A 150 -4.73 -9.74 -14.72
C GLU A 150 -6.17 -10.12 -15.13
N ALA A 151 -6.72 -9.47 -16.16
CA ALA A 151 -8.08 -9.72 -16.62
C ALA A 151 -8.24 -10.98 -17.50
N THR A 152 -7.19 -11.38 -18.22
CA THR A 152 -7.31 -12.38 -19.32
C THR A 152 -6.38 -13.57 -19.20
N GLY A 153 -5.28 -13.45 -18.46
CA GLY A 153 -4.18 -14.42 -18.43
C GLY A 153 -3.25 -14.37 -19.64
N GLU A 154 -3.49 -13.51 -20.64
CA GLU A 154 -2.66 -13.38 -21.84
C GLU A 154 -1.46 -12.44 -21.60
N VAL A 155 -0.29 -12.80 -22.15
CA VAL A 155 0.94 -12.00 -22.07
C VAL A 155 1.13 -11.18 -23.35
N LEU A 156 1.10 -9.85 -23.23
CA LEU A 156 1.35 -8.92 -24.33
C LEU A 156 2.84 -8.55 -24.45
N MET A 157 3.48 -8.97 -25.54
CA MET A 157 4.90 -8.66 -25.85
C MET A 157 5.13 -7.20 -26.21
#